data_AF-A0A938U2V4-F1
#
_entry.id   AF-A0A938U2V4-F1
#
_cell.length_a   1.000
_cell.length_b   1.000
_cell.length_c   1.000
_cell.angle_alpha   90.00
_cell.angle_beta   90.00
_cell.angle_gamma   90.00
#
_symmetry.space_group_name_H-M   'P 1'
#
loop_
_entity.id
_entity.type
_entity.pdbx_description
1 polymer ?
#
loop_
_entity_poly.entity_id
_entity_poly.type
_entity_poly.pdbx_seq_one_letter_code
_entity_poly.pdbx_strand_id
1 'polypeptide(L)'
;MTTRIDGSYNRNTAGSVHRAEGNASTNAATPQSNVVSQEARRAVDPQRAHDAREVQQAMSQMIHALMSGGVGGGGRSRRRRGKKARRGLRRGPGQLTAPNGTQIGGKRDVQTFLRVQQKLGASQARSIPAGQTPPQGARTLTFSPEEAARVRNAPNAEAAKQEVIKILAERTGQSLSGDFAGSRGKGPQGGPERDALNQLLGTKVRSGREKNGTSAMIFDQMAGSIAQSLRSTSNHATTQSTPGAAELGASRASQGDGIIVPGNEPPAAAPPCADGPEAVDISDFADAADTAGELMSPLIFDLQGQGLQIKKGERIAIDLDGDGKGELITNLDNGLGLLVFEAIDSLDEDTDGAGRDYFGDQTDLAGYGIRSPRDDGKWDNGFAALRALCESYELVHGNKQHLDARDLAFLEAEVGLRMRIDGLFGEDRTFAEVGISRINLGDPTKVQSIQEASTDRFGNKLMRQKGATFLVGERERPYADIWFSVTQRSRAEKPAPARPSVVTPAAR
;
A
#
# COMPACT_ATOMS: atom_id res chain seq x y z
N MET A 1 53.94 -8.91 35.28
CA MET A 1 53.25 -10.21 35.14
C MET A 1 52.60 -10.51 36.47
N THR A 2 51.30 -10.20 36.60
CA THR A 2 50.57 -10.45 37.84
C THR A 2 49.07 -10.52 37.55
N THR A 3 48.39 -11.29 38.37
CA THR A 3 47.28 -12.19 38.03
C THR A 3 45.94 -11.69 38.58
N ARG A 4 44.85 -12.11 37.92
CA ARG A 4 43.44 -12.33 38.34
C ARG A 4 42.94 -11.82 39.70
N ILE A 5 41.70 -11.31 39.69
CA ILE A 5 40.67 -11.61 40.70
C ILE A 5 39.30 -11.79 39.98
N ASP A 6 38.69 -12.98 40.13
CA ASP A 6 37.26 -13.27 39.91
C ASP A 6 36.59 -13.35 41.29
N GLY A 7 35.35 -12.87 41.41
CA GLY A 7 34.55 -12.93 42.63
C GLY A 7 33.13 -13.42 42.34
N SER A 8 32.87 -14.68 42.69
CA SER A 8 31.55 -15.31 42.72
C SER A 8 30.92 -15.21 44.12
N TYR A 9 29.63 -14.93 44.21
CA TYR A 9 28.83 -15.13 45.43
C TYR A 9 27.69 -16.13 45.17
N ASN A 10 27.50 -17.02 46.13
CA ASN A 10 26.51 -18.09 46.17
C ASN A 10 25.91 -18.18 47.59
N ARG A 11 24.76 -18.85 47.70
CA ARG A 11 23.95 -19.27 48.89
C ARG A 11 22.78 -18.36 49.28
N ASN A 12 21.68 -18.87 49.84
CA ASN A 12 20.91 -20.12 49.75
C ASN A 12 19.72 -19.94 50.73
N THR A 13 18.82 -20.93 50.80
CA THR A 13 17.78 -21.24 51.83
C THR A 13 16.47 -20.43 51.74
N ALA A 14 15.23 -20.96 51.62
CA ALA A 14 14.52 -22.24 51.78
C ALA A 14 13.49 -22.21 52.95
N GLY A 15 12.26 -22.67 52.65
CA GLY A 15 11.20 -23.10 53.60
C GLY A 15 10.11 -22.05 53.88
N SER A 16 8.82 -22.34 54.00
CA SER A 16 8.06 -23.61 54.09
C SER A 16 6.54 -23.32 53.92
N VAL A 17 5.82 -24.38 53.60
CA VAL A 17 4.38 -24.58 53.32
C VAL A 17 3.50 -24.58 54.58
N HIS A 18 2.24 -24.13 54.48
CA HIS A 18 0.97 -24.74 55.00
C HIS A 18 -0.24 -23.83 54.65
N ARG A 19 -1.25 -24.28 53.87
CA ARG A 19 -2.56 -24.92 54.25
C ARG A 19 -3.38 -24.08 55.26
N ALA A 20 -4.70 -23.87 55.20
CA ALA A 20 -5.82 -24.45 54.46
C ALA A 20 -7.07 -23.52 54.58
N GLU A 21 -8.01 -23.66 53.62
CA GLU A 21 -9.48 -23.72 53.77
C GLU A 21 -10.28 -22.80 54.71
N GLY A 22 -11.42 -22.27 54.19
CA GLY A 22 -12.67 -22.25 54.96
C GLY A 22 -13.55 -20.99 54.93
N ASN A 23 -14.46 -20.94 53.95
CA ASN A 23 -15.89 -20.60 54.04
C ASN A 23 -16.48 -19.30 54.67
N ALA A 24 -17.54 -18.86 53.96
CA ALA A 24 -18.82 -18.29 54.43
C ALA A 24 -19.05 -16.76 54.35
N SER A 25 -19.77 -16.38 53.29
CA SER A 25 -21.06 -15.65 53.28
C SER A 25 -21.43 -14.80 54.51
N THR A 26 -21.69 -13.50 54.31
CA THR A 26 -23.04 -12.88 54.47
C THR A 26 -23.04 -11.35 54.23
N ASN A 27 -24.16 -10.90 53.65
CA ASN A 27 -24.85 -9.60 53.82
C ASN A 27 -24.31 -8.31 53.18
N ALA A 28 -24.96 -7.96 52.06
CA ALA A 28 -25.83 -6.79 51.89
C ALA A 28 -25.43 -5.45 52.56
N ALA A 29 -25.14 -4.45 51.72
CA ALA A 29 -25.73 -3.09 51.84
C ALA A 29 -25.40 -2.26 50.59
N THR A 30 -26.45 -1.89 49.86
CA THR A 30 -26.47 -0.84 48.84
C THR A 30 -26.07 0.52 49.44
N PRO A 31 -25.42 1.41 48.68
CA PRO A 31 -25.71 2.82 48.83
C PRO A 31 -26.18 3.46 47.52
N GLN A 32 -27.12 4.36 47.73
CA GLN A 32 -27.96 5.06 46.77
C GLN A 32 -27.16 6.04 45.90
N SER A 33 -27.66 6.17 44.67
CA SER A 33 -27.36 7.22 43.71
C SER A 33 -27.66 8.61 44.27
N ASN A 34 -26.63 9.45 44.40
CA ASN A 34 -26.80 10.90 44.49
C ASN A 34 -26.58 11.51 43.10
N VAL A 35 -27.68 11.90 42.47
CA VAL A 35 -27.74 12.77 41.30
C VAL A 35 -27.91 14.20 41.81
N VAL A 36 -26.85 15.01 41.78
CA VAL A 36 -26.93 16.48 41.86
C VAL A 36 -25.84 17.09 40.97
N SER A 37 -26.30 17.66 39.86
CA SER A 37 -25.88 18.92 39.21
C SER A 37 -24.40 19.20 38.93
N GLN A 38 -24.01 19.20 37.64
CA GLN A 38 -23.13 20.22 37.04
C GLN A 38 -23.44 20.43 35.54
N GLU A 39 -24.59 21.04 35.24
CA GLU A 39 -24.72 21.85 34.02
C GLU A 39 -24.46 23.30 34.39
N ALA A 40 -23.23 23.75 34.15
CA ALA A 40 -22.87 25.16 34.26
C ALA A 40 -21.90 25.54 33.12
N ARG A 41 -22.47 26.18 32.10
CA ARG A 41 -21.93 27.35 31.38
C ARG A 41 -20.56 27.20 30.71
N ARG A 42 -20.57 26.79 29.44
CA ARG A 42 -19.58 27.26 28.45
C ARG A 42 -20.10 28.54 27.81
N ALA A 43 -19.84 29.68 28.48
CA ALA A 43 -19.89 30.97 27.81
C ALA A 43 -18.61 31.08 26.97
N VAL A 44 -18.77 31.23 25.65
CA VAL A 44 -17.67 31.57 24.74
C VAL A 44 -17.16 32.93 25.16
N ASP A 45 -15.86 33.01 25.45
CA ASP A 45 -15.16 34.24 25.80
C ASP A 45 -15.30 35.26 24.65
N PRO A 46 -16.06 36.36 24.81
CA PRO A 46 -16.28 37.33 23.75
C PRO A 46 -14.99 38.02 23.31
N GLN A 47 -13.93 37.98 24.13
CA GLN A 47 -12.63 38.52 23.79
C GLN A 47 -11.96 37.72 22.65
N ARG A 48 -12.08 36.38 22.65
CA ARG A 48 -11.54 35.54 21.58
C ARG A 48 -12.25 35.72 20.24
N ALA A 49 -13.53 36.03 20.26
CA ALA A 49 -14.29 36.34 19.04
C ALA A 49 -13.93 37.71 18.46
N HIS A 50 -13.51 38.66 19.31
CA HIS A 50 -13.00 39.96 18.88
C HIS A 50 -11.62 39.82 18.23
N ASP A 51 -10.69 39.11 18.88
CA ASP A 51 -9.33 38.91 18.39
C ASP A 51 -9.31 38.16 17.04
N ALA A 52 -10.19 37.18 16.85
CA ALA A 52 -10.33 36.45 15.59
C ALA A 52 -10.80 37.36 14.43
N ARG A 53 -11.69 38.32 14.70
CA ARG A 53 -12.17 39.28 13.68
C ARG A 53 -11.11 40.31 13.32
N GLU A 54 -10.30 40.73 14.28
CA GLU A 54 -9.23 41.71 14.07
C GLU A 54 -8.10 41.11 13.20
N VAL A 55 -7.75 39.84 13.43
CA VAL A 55 -6.81 39.09 12.57
C VAL A 55 -7.34 38.92 11.15
N GLN A 56 -8.64 38.63 10.99
CA GLN A 56 -9.27 38.47 9.68
C GLN A 56 -9.35 39.79 8.90
N GLN A 57 -9.55 40.92 9.60
CA GLN A 57 -9.50 42.26 9.00
C GLN A 57 -8.07 42.66 8.59
N ALA A 58 -7.06 42.35 9.41
CA ALA A 58 -5.66 42.61 9.09
C ALA A 58 -5.18 41.82 7.87
N MET A 59 -5.62 40.56 7.72
CA MET A 59 -5.32 39.75 6.53
C MET A 59 -5.97 40.31 5.26
N SER A 60 -7.24 40.72 5.31
CA SER A 60 -7.92 41.34 4.15
C SER A 60 -7.26 42.66 3.70
N GLN A 61 -6.75 43.47 4.64
CA GLN A 61 -6.03 44.70 4.31
C GLN A 61 -4.65 44.42 3.68
N MET A 62 -3.96 43.37 4.11
CA MET A 62 -2.66 42.99 3.55
C MET A 62 -2.77 42.45 2.12
N ILE A 63 -3.84 41.70 1.82
CA ILE A 63 -4.13 41.20 0.46
C ILE A 63 -4.39 42.37 -0.51
N HIS A 64 -5.12 43.39 -0.06
CA HIS A 64 -5.40 44.58 -0.87
C HIS A 64 -4.13 45.43 -1.16
N ALA A 65 -3.17 45.45 -0.23
CA ALA A 65 -1.89 46.15 -0.39
C ALA A 65 -0.93 45.42 -1.36
N LEU A 66 -1.01 44.09 -1.45
CA LEU A 66 -0.18 43.30 -2.36
C LEU A 66 -0.67 43.37 -3.82
N MET A 67 -1.98 43.53 -4.04
CA MET A 67 -2.53 43.64 -5.39
C MET A 67 -2.40 45.02 -6.04
N SER A 68 -1.88 46.02 -5.31
CA SER A 68 -1.73 47.40 -5.80
C SER A 68 -0.26 47.80 -6.11
N GLY A 69 0.71 46.91 -5.90
CA GLY A 69 2.14 47.19 -6.10
C GLY A 69 2.69 46.73 -7.45
N GLY A 70 2.41 47.46 -8.53
CA GLY A 70 3.06 47.24 -9.82
C GLY A 70 4.39 48.01 -9.94
N VAL A 71 5.53 47.33 -10.07
CA VAL A 71 6.80 47.93 -10.52
C VAL A 71 7.64 46.90 -11.30
N GLY A 72 7.94 47.20 -12.56
CA GLY A 72 8.88 46.43 -13.38
C GLY A 72 10.34 46.84 -13.21
N GLY A 73 11.25 46.13 -13.88
CA GLY A 73 12.62 46.63 -14.09
C GLY A 73 13.73 45.58 -14.27
N GLY A 74 13.98 45.22 -15.52
CA GLY A 74 15.30 45.14 -16.18
C GLY A 74 16.56 44.67 -15.43
N GLY A 75 17.06 43.49 -15.87
CA GLY A 75 18.38 43.36 -16.53
C GLY A 75 19.68 43.28 -15.70
N ARG A 76 20.47 42.21 -15.91
CA ARG A 76 21.77 42.25 -16.64
C ARG A 76 22.51 40.91 -16.57
N SER A 77 22.88 40.43 -17.77
CA SER A 77 23.78 39.31 -18.03
C SER A 77 25.24 39.65 -17.71
N ARG A 78 25.97 38.72 -17.08
CA ARG A 78 27.45 38.74 -17.02
C ARG A 78 28.02 37.39 -17.43
N ARG A 79 28.57 37.36 -18.66
CA ARG A 79 29.49 36.33 -19.17
C ARG A 79 30.79 36.32 -18.36
N ARG A 80 31.28 35.13 -18.00
CA ARG A 80 32.70 34.89 -17.72
C ARG A 80 33.24 33.73 -18.57
N ARG A 81 34.25 34.04 -19.37
CA ARG A 81 35.07 33.12 -20.17
C ARG A 81 36.20 32.55 -19.31
N GLY A 82 36.47 31.25 -19.50
CA GLY A 82 37.81 30.75 -19.84
C GLY A 82 38.61 30.03 -18.73
N LYS A 83 38.96 28.76 -18.99
CA LYS A 83 40.33 28.33 -19.34
C LYS A 83 40.39 26.82 -19.58
N LYS A 84 40.89 26.42 -20.76
CA LYS A 84 41.24 25.04 -21.13
C LYS A 84 42.65 24.72 -20.61
N ALA A 85 42.83 23.55 -20.00
CA ALA A 85 44.14 22.94 -19.78
C ALA A 85 44.18 21.57 -20.46
N ARG A 86 44.98 21.45 -21.53
CA ARG A 86 45.37 20.19 -22.16
C ARG A 86 46.46 19.56 -21.29
N ARG A 87 46.25 18.32 -20.82
CA ARG A 87 47.30 17.48 -20.22
C ARG A 87 47.33 16.13 -20.97
N GLY A 88 48.51 15.78 -21.47
CA GLY A 88 48.75 14.58 -22.27
C GLY A 88 48.56 13.28 -21.48
N LEU A 89 47.90 12.31 -22.12
CA LEU A 89 47.70 10.96 -21.63
C LEU A 89 48.98 10.13 -21.83
N ARG A 90 49.67 9.83 -20.73
CA ARG A 90 50.58 8.68 -20.64
C ARG A 90 49.73 7.43 -20.40
N ARG A 91 49.88 6.40 -21.24
CA ARG A 91 49.29 5.07 -21.05
C ARG A 91 49.90 4.41 -19.81
N GLY A 92 49.10 4.25 -18.76
CA GLY A 92 49.45 3.46 -17.58
C GLY A 92 49.09 1.97 -17.74
N PRO A 93 49.79 1.05 -17.08
CA PRO A 93 49.49 -0.38 -17.13
C PRO A 93 48.16 -0.69 -16.42
N GLY A 94 47.23 -1.34 -17.12
CA GLY A 94 45.94 -1.78 -16.56
C GLY A 94 44.70 -1.47 -17.41
N GLN A 95 44.80 -1.51 -18.74
CA GLN A 95 43.63 -1.42 -19.63
C GLN A 95 43.20 -2.82 -20.07
N LEU A 96 41.89 -3.09 -19.99
CA LEU A 96 41.26 -4.31 -20.49
C LEU A 96 40.37 -3.93 -21.68
N THR A 97 40.45 -4.65 -22.79
CA THR A 97 39.62 -4.40 -23.97
C THR A 97 38.41 -5.32 -23.93
N ALA A 98 37.20 -4.75 -23.88
CA ALA A 98 35.96 -5.51 -23.97
C ALA A 98 35.80 -6.16 -25.37
N PRO A 99 34.95 -7.18 -25.53
CA PRO A 99 34.75 -7.87 -26.82
C PRO A 99 34.35 -6.97 -27.99
N ASN A 100 33.73 -5.82 -27.71
CA ASN A 100 33.36 -4.82 -28.70
C ASN A 100 34.47 -3.79 -29.01
N GLY A 101 35.70 -4.02 -28.54
CA GLY A 101 36.84 -3.13 -28.77
C GLY A 101 36.95 -1.95 -27.80
N THR A 102 35.99 -1.78 -26.88
CA THR A 102 36.02 -0.67 -25.91
C THR A 102 37.14 -0.87 -24.88
N GLN A 103 37.99 0.14 -24.68
CA GLN A 103 39.03 0.09 -23.65
C GLN A 103 38.48 0.51 -22.28
N ILE A 104 38.55 -0.41 -21.33
CA ILE A 104 38.20 -0.18 -19.92
C ILE A 104 39.50 0.11 -19.19
N GLY A 105 39.67 1.35 -18.74
CA GLY A 105 40.84 1.80 -17.99
C GLY A 105 40.54 1.91 -16.50
N GLY A 106 41.53 1.62 -15.66
CA GLY A 106 41.43 1.77 -14.20
C GLY A 106 41.11 0.46 -13.49
N LYS A 107 41.82 0.18 -12.40
CA LYS A 107 41.71 -1.09 -11.66
C LYS A 107 40.28 -1.41 -11.21
N ARG A 108 39.50 -0.38 -10.82
CA ARG A 108 38.13 -0.54 -10.31
C ARG A 108 37.14 -0.91 -11.41
N ASP A 109 37.28 -0.31 -12.59
CA ASP A 109 36.38 -0.54 -13.71
C ASP A 109 36.65 -1.90 -14.36
N VAL A 110 37.93 -2.29 -14.44
CA VAL A 110 38.34 -3.64 -14.87
C VAL A 110 37.79 -4.71 -13.92
N GLN A 111 37.88 -4.51 -12.61
CA GLN A 111 37.29 -5.46 -11.63
C GLN A 111 35.76 -5.53 -11.73
N THR A 112 35.10 -4.39 -11.99
CA THR A 112 33.64 -4.34 -12.14
C THR A 112 33.21 -5.09 -13.41
N PHE A 113 33.91 -4.89 -14.52
CA PHE A 113 33.65 -5.59 -15.78
C PHE A 113 33.82 -7.11 -15.64
N LEU A 114 34.91 -7.58 -15.04
CA LEU A 114 35.14 -9.02 -14.83
C LEU A 114 34.08 -9.65 -13.92
N ARG A 115 33.61 -8.95 -12.90
CA ARG A 115 32.53 -9.41 -12.01
C ARG A 115 31.19 -9.54 -12.73
N VAL A 116 30.88 -8.60 -13.63
CA VAL A 116 29.66 -8.67 -14.47
C VAL A 116 29.78 -9.83 -15.46
N GLN A 117 30.93 -10.03 -16.09
CA GLN A 117 31.17 -11.13 -17.02
C GLN A 117 31.05 -12.51 -16.34
N GLN A 118 31.55 -12.66 -15.11
CA GLN A 118 31.37 -13.88 -14.31
C GLN A 118 29.90 -14.15 -13.96
N LYS A 119 29.13 -13.11 -13.60
CA LYS A 119 27.70 -13.26 -13.32
C LYS A 119 26.90 -13.66 -14.57
N LEU A 120 27.26 -13.13 -15.74
CA LEU A 120 26.64 -13.48 -17.01
C LEU A 120 27.06 -14.88 -17.51
N GLY A 121 28.27 -15.34 -17.17
CA GLY A 121 28.71 -16.71 -17.45
C GLY A 121 28.05 -17.76 -16.56
N ALA A 122 27.77 -17.42 -15.29
CA ALA A 122 27.11 -18.31 -14.33
C ALA A 122 25.59 -18.44 -14.56
N SER A 123 24.99 -17.61 -15.42
CA SER A 123 23.58 -17.71 -15.82
C SER A 123 23.33 -18.66 -17.00
N GLN A 124 24.27 -19.55 -17.33
CA GLN A 124 23.95 -20.67 -18.23
C GLN A 124 22.84 -21.51 -17.59
N ALA A 125 21.70 -21.55 -18.28
CA ALA A 125 20.47 -22.19 -17.83
C ALA A 125 20.73 -23.62 -17.35
N ARG A 126 20.26 -23.94 -16.13
CA ARG A 126 20.07 -25.33 -15.72
C ARG A 126 19.13 -25.97 -16.76
N SER A 127 19.63 -26.96 -17.48
CA SER A 127 18.82 -27.78 -18.37
C SER A 127 17.72 -28.47 -17.57
N ILE A 128 16.47 -28.13 -17.87
CA ILE A 128 15.29 -28.85 -17.38
C ILE A 128 15.27 -30.21 -18.08
N PRO A 129 15.05 -31.33 -17.38
CA PRO A 129 14.91 -32.64 -18.02
C PRO A 129 13.78 -32.62 -19.05
N ALA A 130 14.07 -33.11 -20.26
CA ALA A 130 13.14 -33.14 -21.37
C ALA A 130 11.94 -34.05 -21.04
N GLY A 131 10.72 -33.51 -21.08
CA GLY A 131 9.48 -34.29 -20.96
C GLY A 131 8.29 -33.58 -20.34
N GLN A 132 8.48 -32.45 -19.65
CA GLN A 132 7.36 -31.64 -19.14
C GLN A 132 7.65 -30.17 -19.46
N THR A 133 7.14 -29.70 -20.59
CA THR A 133 6.99 -28.26 -20.80
C THR A 133 5.72 -27.87 -20.05
N PRO A 134 5.80 -27.19 -18.89
CA PRO A 134 4.59 -26.67 -18.26
C PRO A 134 3.90 -25.75 -19.28
N PRO A 135 2.57 -25.81 -19.41
CA PRO A 135 1.85 -24.91 -20.30
C PRO A 135 2.10 -23.47 -19.83
N GLN A 136 2.95 -22.76 -20.56
CA GLN A 136 3.25 -21.37 -20.27
C GLN A 136 1.96 -20.54 -20.41
N GLY A 137 1.55 -19.89 -19.32
CA GLY A 137 0.45 -18.93 -19.33
C GLY A 137 -0.96 -19.52 -19.31
N ALA A 138 -1.14 -20.76 -18.82
CA ALA A 138 -2.47 -21.30 -18.62
C ALA A 138 -3.20 -20.52 -17.52
N ARG A 139 -4.05 -19.59 -17.95
CA ARG A 139 -4.98 -18.81 -17.13
C ARG A 139 -6.02 -19.68 -16.40
N THR A 140 -6.03 -20.98 -16.66
CA THR A 140 -6.92 -21.97 -16.07
C THR A 140 -6.10 -23.16 -15.59
N LEU A 141 -6.27 -23.56 -14.33
CA LEU A 141 -5.68 -24.77 -13.76
C LEU A 141 -6.71 -25.89 -13.80
N THR A 142 -6.34 -27.02 -14.41
CA THR A 142 -7.15 -28.24 -14.38
C THR A 142 -6.73 -29.12 -13.21
N PHE A 143 -7.67 -29.56 -12.39
CA PHE A 143 -7.48 -30.48 -11.28
C PHE A 143 -8.02 -31.85 -11.69
N SER A 144 -7.21 -32.89 -11.52
CA SER A 144 -7.69 -34.26 -11.65
C SER A 144 -8.77 -34.56 -10.59
N PRO A 145 -9.65 -35.55 -10.82
CA PRO A 145 -10.66 -35.92 -9.84
C PRO A 145 -10.09 -36.24 -8.46
N GLU A 146 -8.91 -36.88 -8.40
CA GLU A 146 -8.22 -37.20 -7.15
C GLU A 146 -7.71 -35.95 -6.42
N GLU A 147 -7.10 -35.01 -7.15
CA GLU A 147 -6.65 -33.73 -6.59
C GLU A 147 -7.83 -32.91 -6.06
N ALA A 148 -8.91 -32.78 -6.84
CA ALA A 148 -10.12 -32.08 -6.41
C ALA A 148 -10.74 -32.74 -5.18
N ALA A 149 -10.79 -34.09 -5.13
CA ALA A 149 -11.27 -34.83 -3.98
C ALA A 149 -10.41 -34.59 -2.72
N ARG A 150 -9.07 -34.52 -2.83
CA ARG A 150 -8.19 -34.18 -1.70
C ARG A 150 -8.54 -32.82 -1.10
N VAL A 151 -8.74 -31.81 -1.95
CA VAL A 151 -9.08 -30.45 -1.51
C VAL A 151 -10.48 -30.39 -0.89
N ARG A 152 -11.47 -31.05 -1.51
CA ARG A 152 -12.86 -31.10 -1.01
C ARG A 152 -12.98 -31.81 0.35
N ASN A 153 -12.28 -32.92 0.51
CA ASN A 153 -12.33 -33.75 1.71
C ASN A 153 -11.46 -33.20 2.85
N ALA A 154 -10.74 -32.09 2.64
CA ALA A 154 -9.93 -31.49 3.68
C ALA A 154 -10.81 -30.94 4.83
N PRO A 155 -10.43 -31.18 6.09
CA PRO A 155 -11.30 -30.98 7.25
C PRO A 155 -11.76 -29.53 7.47
N ASN A 156 -10.98 -28.55 7.01
CA ASN A 156 -11.30 -27.13 7.10
C ASN A 156 -10.66 -26.34 5.95
N ALA A 157 -11.01 -25.05 5.84
CA ALA A 157 -10.53 -24.18 4.75
C ALA A 157 -8.99 -24.08 4.71
N GLU A 158 -8.34 -24.02 5.87
CA GLU A 158 -6.88 -23.94 5.93
C GLU A 158 -6.23 -25.23 5.43
N ALA A 159 -6.72 -26.41 5.84
CA ALA A 159 -6.24 -27.68 5.34
C ALA A 159 -6.46 -27.84 3.82
N ALA A 160 -7.58 -27.34 3.30
CA ALA A 160 -7.86 -27.34 1.86
C ALA A 160 -6.85 -26.47 1.09
N LYS A 161 -6.55 -25.27 1.60
CA LYS A 161 -5.51 -24.39 1.06
C LYS A 161 -4.14 -25.08 1.07
N GLN A 162 -3.78 -25.76 2.16
CA GLN A 162 -2.52 -26.51 2.26
C GLN A 162 -2.44 -27.66 1.24
N GLU A 163 -3.55 -28.36 0.97
CA GLU A 163 -3.59 -29.36 -0.11
C GLU A 163 -3.40 -28.72 -1.50
N VAL A 164 -4.01 -27.56 -1.76
CA VAL A 164 -3.77 -26.81 -3.00
C VAL A 164 -2.29 -26.42 -3.12
N ILE A 165 -1.67 -25.91 -2.05
CA ILE A 165 -0.24 -25.54 -2.05
C ILE A 165 0.64 -26.76 -2.40
N LYS A 166 0.35 -27.94 -1.84
CA LYS A 166 1.06 -29.19 -2.17
C LYS A 166 0.91 -29.56 -3.64
N ILE A 167 -0.31 -29.52 -4.17
CA ILE A 167 -0.59 -29.82 -5.58
C ILE A 167 0.19 -28.87 -6.49
N LEU A 168 0.20 -27.56 -6.18
CA LEU A 168 0.93 -26.57 -6.95
C LEU A 168 2.46 -26.73 -6.82
N ALA A 169 2.96 -27.12 -5.65
CA ALA A 169 4.37 -27.45 -5.45
C ALA A 169 4.81 -28.64 -6.32
N GLU A 170 4.00 -29.70 -6.35
CA GLU A 170 4.22 -30.89 -7.20
C GLU A 170 4.27 -30.51 -8.69
N ARG A 171 3.32 -29.70 -9.16
CA ARG A 171 3.23 -29.27 -10.57
C ARG A 171 4.35 -28.34 -11.01
N THR A 172 4.80 -27.45 -10.12
CA THR A 172 5.84 -26.47 -10.43
C THR A 172 7.25 -27.01 -10.15
N GLY A 173 7.36 -28.09 -9.38
CA GLY A 173 8.63 -28.59 -8.86
C GLY A 173 9.28 -27.63 -7.85
N GLN A 174 8.53 -26.66 -7.32
CA GLN A 174 9.02 -25.67 -6.35
C GLN A 174 8.73 -26.14 -4.92
N SER A 175 9.67 -25.94 -4.01
CA SER A 175 9.45 -26.18 -2.57
C SER A 175 8.75 -24.97 -1.95
N LEU A 176 7.42 -24.99 -1.94
CA LEU A 176 6.59 -23.92 -1.41
C LEU A 176 6.41 -24.08 0.10
N SER A 177 6.77 -23.06 0.87
CA SER A 177 6.53 -23.07 2.30
C SER A 177 5.10 -22.61 2.55
N GLY A 178 4.19 -23.51 2.94
CA GLY A 178 2.79 -23.18 3.26
C GLY A 178 2.58 -22.16 4.40
N ASP A 179 3.67 -21.64 4.97
CA ASP A 179 3.74 -20.55 5.95
C ASP A 179 4.10 -19.22 5.26
N PHE A 180 3.14 -18.61 4.57
CA PHE A 180 3.34 -17.33 3.88
C PHE A 180 3.17 -16.10 4.80
N ALA A 181 2.54 -16.29 5.96
CA ALA A 181 2.42 -15.25 6.98
C ALA A 181 3.81 -14.95 7.54
N GLY A 182 4.33 -13.75 7.26
CA GLY A 182 5.68 -13.24 7.55
C GLY A 182 6.07 -13.14 9.03
N SER A 183 5.81 -14.18 9.82
CA SER A 183 6.03 -14.31 11.26
C SER A 183 7.48 -14.10 11.70
N ARG A 184 8.44 -13.98 10.77
CA ARG A 184 9.86 -13.78 11.08
C ARG A 184 10.47 -12.45 10.65
N GLY A 185 9.68 -11.47 10.19
CA GLY A 185 10.15 -10.11 9.85
C GLY A 185 11.24 -10.03 8.77
N LYS A 186 11.68 -11.18 8.25
CA LYS A 186 12.57 -11.35 7.12
C LYS A 186 11.73 -12.04 6.07
N GLY A 187 11.18 -11.26 5.13
CA GLY A 187 10.47 -11.82 3.97
C GLY A 187 11.30 -12.94 3.31
N PRO A 188 10.64 -13.94 2.69
CA PRO A 188 11.30 -15.11 2.14
C PRO A 188 12.48 -14.68 1.26
N GLN A 189 13.68 -15.14 1.62
CA GLN A 189 14.87 -14.91 0.81
C GLN A 189 14.85 -15.76 -0.46
N GLY A 190 14.09 -16.86 -0.44
CA GLY A 190 13.82 -17.68 -1.61
C GLY A 190 12.86 -16.99 -2.58
N GLY A 191 12.96 -17.33 -3.85
CA GLY A 191 11.94 -17.03 -4.85
C GLY A 191 11.08 -18.22 -5.30
N PRO A 192 10.90 -19.34 -4.55
CA PRO A 192 10.15 -20.48 -5.07
C PRO A 192 8.68 -20.14 -5.33
N GLU A 193 8.05 -19.29 -4.53
CA GLU A 193 6.68 -18.81 -4.78
C GLU A 193 6.61 -17.93 -6.03
N ARG A 194 7.59 -17.03 -6.20
CA ARG A 194 7.71 -16.20 -7.41
C ARG A 194 7.91 -17.08 -8.64
N ASP A 195 8.79 -18.08 -8.56
CA ASP A 195 9.10 -18.97 -9.67
C ASP A 195 7.90 -19.86 -10.00
N ALA A 196 7.17 -20.33 -8.98
CA ALA A 196 5.89 -21.02 -9.14
C ALA A 196 4.84 -20.12 -9.81
N LEU A 197 4.68 -18.86 -9.38
CA LEU A 197 3.78 -17.91 -10.03
C LEU A 197 4.17 -17.66 -11.49
N ASN A 198 5.44 -17.38 -11.77
CA ASN A 198 5.94 -17.19 -13.13
C ASN A 198 5.66 -18.43 -14.02
N GLN A 199 5.78 -19.63 -13.46
CA GLN A 199 5.50 -20.88 -14.17
C GLN A 199 4.01 -21.13 -14.38
N LEU A 200 3.17 -20.90 -13.37
CA LEU A 200 1.73 -21.14 -13.43
C LEU A 200 1.01 -20.09 -14.29
N LEU A 201 1.34 -18.81 -14.09
CA LEU A 201 0.66 -17.67 -14.70
C LEU A 201 1.34 -17.19 -15.99
N GLY A 202 2.55 -17.67 -16.29
CA GLY A 202 3.35 -17.17 -17.42
C GLY A 202 3.89 -15.74 -17.19
N THR A 203 3.88 -15.28 -15.95
CA THR A 203 4.33 -13.93 -15.54
C THR A 203 5.85 -13.83 -15.56
N LYS A 204 6.37 -12.60 -15.57
CA LYS A 204 7.82 -12.32 -15.64
C LYS A 204 8.29 -11.54 -14.42
N VAL A 205 7.79 -11.90 -13.24
CA VAL A 205 8.16 -11.28 -11.99
C VAL A 205 9.66 -11.45 -11.77
N ARG A 206 10.38 -10.34 -11.77
CA ARG A 206 11.84 -10.34 -11.58
C ARG A 206 12.20 -10.74 -10.17
N SER A 207 13.39 -11.30 -9.99
CA SER A 207 13.92 -11.56 -8.66
C SER A 207 14.15 -10.27 -7.88
N GLY A 208 13.61 -10.19 -6.68
CA GLY A 208 13.79 -9.09 -5.76
C GLY A 208 13.16 -9.44 -4.42
N ARG A 209 13.71 -8.97 -3.31
CA ARG A 209 13.19 -9.31 -1.98
C ARG A 209 11.73 -8.88 -1.80
N GLU A 210 11.38 -7.68 -2.27
CA GLU A 210 9.98 -7.20 -2.31
C GLU A 210 9.11 -8.06 -3.20
N LYS A 211 9.55 -8.26 -4.45
CA LYS A 211 8.81 -9.07 -5.42
C LYS A 211 8.56 -10.48 -4.90
N ASN A 212 9.54 -11.11 -4.25
CA ASN A 212 9.37 -12.42 -3.62
C ASN A 212 8.33 -12.40 -2.48
N GLY A 213 8.32 -11.35 -1.64
CA GLY A 213 7.34 -11.21 -0.56
C GLY A 213 5.91 -11.02 -1.08
N THR A 214 5.73 -10.12 -2.05
CA THR A 214 4.44 -9.90 -2.69
C THR A 214 3.98 -11.13 -3.48
N SER A 215 4.89 -11.80 -4.20
CA SER A 215 4.62 -13.08 -4.87
C SER A 215 4.17 -14.16 -3.89
N ALA A 216 4.77 -14.27 -2.71
CA ALA A 216 4.34 -15.23 -1.70
C ALA A 216 2.91 -14.95 -1.20
N MET A 217 2.55 -13.68 -1.01
CA MET A 217 1.19 -13.29 -0.64
C MET A 217 0.16 -13.57 -1.75
N ILE A 218 0.47 -13.18 -2.99
CA ILE A 218 -0.38 -13.46 -4.15
C ILE A 218 -0.58 -14.96 -4.31
N PHE A 219 0.49 -15.75 -4.11
CA PHE A 219 0.42 -17.20 -4.18
C PHE A 219 -0.49 -17.80 -3.09
N ASP A 220 -0.37 -17.37 -1.83
CA ASP A 220 -1.25 -17.82 -0.73
C ASP A 220 -2.73 -17.54 -1.03
N GLN A 221 -3.01 -16.35 -1.58
CA GLN A 221 -4.37 -15.94 -1.94
C GLN A 221 -4.92 -16.72 -3.12
N MET A 222 -4.10 -16.95 -4.14
CA MET A 222 -4.43 -17.83 -5.26
C MET A 222 -4.77 -19.23 -4.74
N ALA A 223 -3.97 -19.80 -3.84
CA ALA A 223 -4.23 -21.10 -3.25
C ALA A 223 -5.54 -21.12 -2.44
N GLY A 224 -5.83 -20.06 -1.68
CA GLY A 224 -7.08 -19.92 -0.93
C GLY A 224 -8.31 -19.84 -1.83
N SER A 225 -8.24 -19.04 -2.90
CA SER A 225 -9.32 -18.89 -3.89
C SER A 225 -9.62 -20.20 -4.61
N ILE A 226 -8.58 -20.91 -5.05
CA ILE A 226 -8.71 -22.25 -5.64
C ILE A 226 -9.37 -23.21 -4.65
N ALA A 227 -8.90 -23.24 -3.40
CA ALA A 227 -9.45 -24.14 -2.38
C ALA A 227 -10.94 -23.87 -2.11
N GLN A 228 -11.35 -22.60 -2.10
CA GLN A 228 -12.75 -22.22 -1.97
C GLN A 228 -13.56 -22.64 -3.19
N SER A 229 -13.07 -22.38 -4.41
CA SER A 229 -13.74 -22.75 -5.66
C SER A 229 -14.02 -24.26 -5.72
N LEU A 230 -13.00 -25.09 -5.49
CA LEU A 230 -13.12 -26.56 -5.53
C LEU A 230 -14.05 -27.13 -4.43
N ARG A 231 -14.20 -26.43 -3.30
CA ARG A 231 -15.11 -26.82 -2.21
C ARG A 231 -16.55 -26.35 -2.42
N SER A 232 -16.75 -25.21 -3.08
CA SER A 232 -18.07 -24.63 -3.32
C SER A 232 -18.83 -25.32 -4.46
N THR A 233 -18.14 -26.02 -5.38
CA THR A 233 -18.79 -26.73 -6.48
C THR A 233 -19.67 -27.91 -6.06
N SER A 234 -19.69 -28.28 -4.77
CA SER A 234 -20.55 -29.35 -4.28
C SER A 234 -22.00 -28.94 -4.00
N ASN A 235 -22.38 -27.65 -3.98
CA ASN A 235 -23.78 -27.19 -3.85
C ASN A 235 -23.94 -25.71 -4.27
N HIS A 236 -24.73 -25.45 -5.32
CA HIS A 236 -25.16 -24.13 -5.86
C HIS A 236 -24.22 -23.40 -6.84
N ALA A 237 -24.72 -23.24 -8.08
CA ALA A 237 -24.31 -22.16 -8.98
C ALA A 237 -24.58 -20.81 -8.27
N THR A 238 -23.51 -20.18 -7.80
CA THR A 238 -23.59 -18.87 -7.17
C THR A 238 -23.39 -17.82 -8.25
N THR A 239 -24.47 -17.16 -8.68
CA THR A 239 -24.37 -15.80 -9.20
C THR A 239 -23.77 -14.93 -8.10
N GLN A 240 -22.56 -14.41 -8.31
CA GLN A 240 -21.92 -13.45 -7.40
C GLN A 240 -22.86 -12.26 -7.18
N SER A 241 -23.36 -12.10 -5.96
CA SER A 241 -24.01 -10.86 -5.52
C SER A 241 -22.93 -9.93 -4.97
N THR A 242 -22.71 -8.83 -5.68
CA THR A 242 -21.93 -7.68 -5.23
C THR A 242 -22.54 -7.14 -3.92
N PRO A 243 -21.77 -6.91 -2.85
CA PRO A 243 -22.29 -6.25 -1.67
C PRO A 243 -22.26 -4.73 -1.89
N GLY A 244 -23.44 -4.14 -2.12
CA GLY A 244 -23.60 -2.68 -2.18
C GLY A 244 -25.06 -2.24 -2.19
N ALA A 245 -25.37 -1.26 -1.34
CA ALA A 245 -26.60 -0.47 -1.20
C ALA A 245 -27.72 -0.99 -0.27
N ALA A 246 -27.68 -0.45 0.97
CA ALA A 246 -28.77 0.04 1.81
C ALA A 246 -30.15 -0.65 1.85
N GLU A 247 -30.59 -1.04 3.05
CA GLU A 247 -32.00 -0.87 3.44
C GLU A 247 -32.13 -0.48 4.93
N LEU A 248 -32.43 0.80 5.14
CA LEU A 248 -33.06 1.35 6.32
C LEU A 248 -34.55 1.01 6.27
N GLY A 249 -35.15 0.47 7.33
CA GLY A 249 -36.61 0.56 7.46
C GLY A 249 -37.33 -0.44 8.36
N ALA A 250 -37.73 0.06 9.52
CA ALA A 250 -39.03 -0.16 10.16
C ALA A 250 -39.45 -1.58 10.62
N SER A 251 -39.41 -1.72 11.95
CA SER A 251 -40.27 -2.60 12.73
C SER A 251 -41.76 -2.46 12.37
N ARG A 252 -42.41 -3.56 12.00
CA ARG A 252 -43.87 -3.68 12.17
C ARG A 252 -44.27 -5.12 12.44
N ALA A 253 -44.86 -5.32 13.61
CA ALA A 253 -45.52 -6.54 14.02
C ALA A 253 -46.78 -6.77 13.15
N SER A 254 -47.01 -8.01 12.72
CA SER A 254 -48.33 -8.50 12.33
C SER A 254 -48.42 -9.99 12.61
N GLN A 255 -49.44 -10.35 13.37
CA GLN A 255 -49.86 -11.71 13.70
C GLN A 255 -50.48 -12.42 12.49
N GLY A 256 -50.36 -13.76 12.52
CA GLY A 256 -51.39 -14.71 12.08
C GLY A 256 -51.57 -14.90 10.57
N ASP A 257 -51.13 -16.05 10.05
CA ASP A 257 -52.06 -17.12 9.67
C ASP A 257 -51.32 -18.39 9.22
N GLY A 258 -51.90 -19.54 9.56
CA GLY A 258 -51.31 -20.85 9.38
C GLY A 258 -51.14 -21.26 7.91
N ILE A 259 -49.92 -21.67 7.57
CA ILE A 259 -49.61 -22.36 6.31
C ILE A 259 -49.36 -23.83 6.63
N ILE A 260 -50.19 -24.69 6.05
CA ILE A 260 -50.07 -26.14 6.05
C ILE A 260 -48.80 -26.52 5.26
N VAL A 261 -47.91 -27.29 5.89
CA VAL A 261 -46.71 -27.89 5.27
C VAL A 261 -47.10 -29.24 4.66
N PRO A 262 -47.09 -29.44 3.33
CA PRO A 262 -47.22 -30.77 2.75
C PRO A 262 -45.85 -31.40 2.53
N GLY A 263 -45.71 -32.66 2.97
CA GLY A 263 -44.82 -33.64 2.36
C GLY A 263 -43.31 -33.48 2.57
N ASN A 264 -42.78 -34.19 3.57
CA ASN A 264 -41.38 -34.64 3.56
C ASN A 264 -41.21 -35.69 2.46
N GLU A 265 -40.90 -35.27 1.23
CA GLU A 265 -40.21 -36.15 0.27
C GLU A 265 -38.73 -36.22 0.68
N PRO A 266 -38.13 -37.43 0.78
CA PRO A 266 -36.70 -37.55 0.99
C PRO A 266 -35.96 -36.83 -0.16
N PRO A 267 -34.90 -36.05 0.14
CA PRO A 267 -34.18 -35.32 -0.89
C PRO A 267 -33.72 -36.31 -1.96
N ALA A 268 -34.10 -36.03 -3.21
CA ALA A 268 -33.65 -36.78 -4.37
C ALA A 268 -32.13 -36.93 -4.29
N ALA A 269 -31.64 -38.17 -4.48
CA ALA A 269 -30.22 -38.48 -4.44
C ALA A 269 -29.45 -37.44 -5.28
N ALA A 270 -28.44 -36.80 -4.67
CA ALA A 270 -27.62 -35.81 -5.33
C ALA A 270 -27.14 -36.38 -6.68
N PRO A 271 -27.25 -35.61 -7.78
CA PRO A 271 -26.77 -36.07 -9.07
C PRO A 271 -25.31 -36.51 -8.93
N PRO A 272 -24.91 -37.65 -9.52
CA PRO A 272 -23.54 -38.12 -9.44
C PRO A 272 -22.61 -37.01 -9.92
N CYS A 273 -21.64 -36.66 -9.08
CA CYS A 273 -20.61 -35.67 -9.41
C CYS A 273 -20.03 -36.04 -10.77
N ALA A 274 -20.01 -35.10 -11.72
CA ALA A 274 -19.39 -35.34 -13.01
C ALA A 274 -17.91 -35.71 -12.80
N ASP A 275 -17.52 -36.91 -13.19
CA ASP A 275 -16.16 -37.48 -13.05
C ASP A 275 -15.09 -36.79 -13.94
N GLY A 276 -15.35 -35.55 -14.35
CA GLY A 276 -14.46 -34.78 -15.20
C GLY A 276 -13.37 -34.02 -14.42
N PRO A 277 -12.25 -33.69 -15.08
CA PRO A 277 -11.29 -32.74 -14.52
C PRO A 277 -11.97 -31.39 -14.27
N GLU A 278 -11.72 -30.81 -13.09
CA GLU A 278 -12.30 -29.53 -12.69
C GLU A 278 -11.35 -28.40 -13.08
N ALA A 279 -11.84 -27.38 -13.76
CA ALA A 279 -11.05 -26.26 -14.24
C ALA A 279 -11.29 -25.03 -13.36
N VAL A 280 -10.23 -24.42 -12.83
CA VAL A 280 -10.28 -23.21 -12.00
C VAL A 280 -9.56 -22.08 -12.74
N ASP A 281 -10.25 -20.98 -13.00
CA ASP A 281 -9.67 -19.76 -13.59
C ASP A 281 -8.82 -19.04 -12.54
N ILE A 282 -7.56 -18.74 -12.89
CA ILE A 282 -6.59 -18.02 -12.04
C ILE A 282 -6.08 -16.75 -12.74
N SER A 283 -6.74 -16.31 -13.80
CA SER A 283 -6.29 -15.20 -14.64
C SER A 283 -6.17 -13.87 -13.90
N ASP A 284 -7.00 -13.65 -12.88
CA ASP A 284 -6.98 -12.44 -12.03
C ASP A 284 -5.67 -12.28 -11.25
N PHE A 285 -4.92 -13.37 -11.03
CA PHE A 285 -3.64 -13.31 -10.32
C PHE A 285 -2.45 -12.99 -11.25
N ALA A 286 -2.60 -13.16 -12.57
CA ALA A 286 -1.52 -12.89 -13.53
C ALA A 286 -1.15 -11.41 -13.54
N ASP A 287 -2.14 -10.53 -13.66
CA ASP A 287 -1.95 -9.07 -13.68
C ASP A 287 -1.35 -8.60 -12.35
N ALA A 288 -1.88 -9.07 -11.20
CA ALA A 288 -1.36 -8.72 -9.88
C ALA A 288 0.09 -9.20 -9.67
N ALA A 289 0.45 -10.37 -10.20
CA ALA A 289 1.80 -10.89 -10.11
C ALA A 289 2.77 -10.07 -10.97
N ASP A 290 2.41 -9.73 -12.20
CA ASP A 290 3.28 -8.94 -13.10
C ASP A 290 3.57 -7.54 -12.52
N THR A 291 2.60 -6.91 -11.85
CA THR A 291 2.75 -5.59 -11.21
C THR A 291 3.21 -5.65 -9.76
N ALA A 292 3.57 -6.83 -9.25
CA ALA A 292 4.05 -7.01 -7.89
C ALA A 292 5.28 -6.12 -7.62
N GLY A 293 5.07 -5.08 -6.80
CA GLY A 293 6.07 -4.08 -6.42
C GLY A 293 6.17 -2.86 -7.34
N GLU A 294 5.17 -2.59 -8.20
CA GLU A 294 5.13 -1.43 -9.12
C GLU A 294 4.11 -0.37 -8.73
N LEU A 295 3.58 -0.47 -7.51
CA LEU A 295 2.44 0.30 -7.05
C LEU A 295 2.83 1.64 -6.47
N MET A 296 1.86 2.54 -6.56
CA MET A 296 1.98 3.87 -6.02
C MET A 296 2.18 3.89 -4.51
N SER A 297 2.94 4.87 -4.06
CA SER A 297 3.45 4.94 -2.70
C SER A 297 3.11 6.28 -2.04
N PRO A 298 1.84 6.49 -1.62
CA PRO A 298 1.43 7.80 -1.19
C PRO A 298 1.93 8.20 0.20
N LEU A 299 1.93 9.50 0.49
CA LEU A 299 2.30 10.04 1.80
C LEU A 299 1.12 9.98 2.78
N ILE A 300 1.36 9.31 3.91
CA ILE A 300 0.40 9.21 5.02
C ILE A 300 0.90 9.87 6.31
N PHE A 301 -0.03 10.45 7.06
CA PHE A 301 0.18 11.30 8.23
C PHE A 301 -0.50 10.71 9.47
N ASP A 302 0.19 10.67 10.61
CA ASP A 302 -0.37 10.18 11.88
C ASP A 302 -1.21 11.26 12.60
N LEU A 303 -2.43 11.51 12.11
CA LEU A 303 -3.31 12.59 12.56
C LEU A 303 -3.85 12.40 13.99
N GLN A 304 -3.77 11.19 14.56
CA GLN A 304 -4.22 10.93 15.94
C GLN A 304 -3.12 10.48 16.91
N GLY A 305 -1.88 10.28 16.45
CA GLY A 305 -0.77 9.83 17.29
C GLY A 305 -0.86 8.33 17.62
N GLN A 306 -1.52 7.58 16.74
CA GLN A 306 -1.74 6.15 16.89
C GLN A 306 -0.63 5.31 16.23
N GLY A 307 0.31 5.97 15.55
CA GLY A 307 1.31 5.35 14.67
C GLY A 307 0.80 5.19 13.24
N LEU A 308 1.73 5.03 12.30
CA LEU A 308 1.48 4.97 10.86
C LEU A 308 1.09 3.57 10.35
N GLN A 309 1.02 2.56 11.24
CA GLN A 309 0.66 1.20 10.86
C GLN A 309 -0.85 1.06 10.79
N ILE A 310 -1.33 0.39 9.74
CA ILE A 310 -2.74 0.01 9.63
C ILE A 310 -3.01 -1.14 10.62
N LYS A 311 -4.03 -0.99 11.46
CA LYS A 311 -4.42 -1.90 12.54
C LYS A 311 -5.78 -2.54 12.32
N LYS A 312 -6.68 -1.94 11.56
CA LYS A 312 -8.06 -2.42 11.35
C LYS A 312 -8.58 -2.29 9.92
N GLY A 313 -7.80 -1.71 9.02
CA GLY A 313 -8.17 -1.50 7.63
C GLY A 313 -8.90 -2.67 6.97
N GLU A 314 -10.02 -2.34 6.34
CA GLU A 314 -10.79 -3.24 5.48
C GLU A 314 -10.12 -3.38 4.10
N ARG A 315 -10.51 -4.39 3.34
CA ARG A 315 -10.03 -4.54 1.95
C ARG A 315 -10.92 -3.71 1.03
N ILE A 316 -10.31 -2.87 0.21
CA ILE A 316 -11.01 -2.06 -0.79
C ILE A 316 -10.35 -2.22 -2.16
N ALA A 317 -11.16 -2.15 -3.21
CA ALA A 317 -10.68 -2.08 -4.59
C ALA A 317 -10.59 -0.61 -5.01
N ILE A 318 -9.41 -0.15 -5.41
CA ILE A 318 -9.17 1.23 -5.84
C ILE A 318 -8.08 1.25 -6.92
N ASP A 319 -8.27 2.05 -7.97
CA ASP A 319 -7.24 2.28 -9.00
C ASP A 319 -6.19 3.24 -8.46
N LEU A 320 -5.14 2.65 -7.90
CA LEU A 320 -4.07 3.36 -7.21
C LEU A 320 -2.99 3.83 -8.20
N ASP A 321 -2.78 3.20 -9.35
CA ASP A 321 -1.77 3.65 -10.33
C ASP A 321 -2.35 4.46 -11.50
N GLY A 322 -3.68 4.63 -11.53
CA GLY A 322 -4.39 5.44 -12.51
C GLY A 322 -4.44 4.81 -13.89
N ASP A 323 -4.41 3.47 -13.96
CA ASP A 323 -4.46 2.70 -15.21
C ASP A 323 -5.86 2.17 -15.56
N GLY A 324 -6.87 2.50 -14.74
CA GLY A 324 -8.25 2.09 -14.89
C GLY A 324 -8.55 0.71 -14.30
N LYS A 325 -7.61 0.07 -13.59
CA LYS A 325 -7.83 -1.21 -12.93
C LYS A 325 -7.79 -1.04 -11.42
N GLY A 326 -8.78 -1.58 -10.73
CA GLY A 326 -8.84 -1.50 -9.28
C GLY A 326 -7.86 -2.48 -8.63
N GLU A 327 -6.99 -1.99 -7.76
CA GLU A 327 -6.21 -2.81 -6.85
C GLU A 327 -6.93 -3.09 -5.53
N LEU A 328 -6.98 -4.35 -5.13
CA LEU A 328 -7.43 -4.76 -3.81
C LEU A 328 -6.31 -4.54 -2.79
N ILE A 329 -6.42 -3.49 -1.99
CA ILE A 329 -5.48 -3.10 -0.93
C ILE A 329 -6.17 -3.02 0.43
N THR A 330 -5.40 -2.82 1.49
CA THR A 330 -5.94 -2.54 2.82
C THR A 330 -6.13 -1.03 2.97
N ASN A 331 -7.36 -0.60 3.27
CA ASN A 331 -7.72 0.79 3.51
C ASN A 331 -6.98 1.37 4.73
N LEU A 332 -6.77 2.69 4.76
CA LEU A 332 -6.16 3.38 5.88
C LEU A 332 -7.09 3.37 7.10
N ASP A 333 -6.50 3.27 8.30
CA ASP A 333 -7.25 3.38 9.56
C ASP A 333 -7.72 4.82 9.80
N ASN A 334 -8.83 4.95 10.53
CA ASN A 334 -9.24 6.23 11.10
C ASN A 334 -8.10 6.83 11.94
N GLY A 335 -7.84 8.11 11.73
CA GLY A 335 -6.74 8.83 12.36
C GLY A 335 -5.42 8.79 11.60
N LEU A 336 -5.37 8.11 10.45
CA LEU A 336 -4.38 8.38 9.41
C LEU A 336 -4.96 9.39 8.42
N GLY A 337 -4.10 10.25 7.89
CA GLY A 337 -4.41 11.17 6.79
C GLY A 337 -3.59 10.81 5.56
N LEU A 338 -4.14 11.07 4.38
CA LEU A 338 -3.48 10.90 3.09
C LEU A 338 -3.29 12.27 2.44
N LEU A 339 -2.08 12.56 1.97
CA LEU A 339 -1.81 13.82 1.28
C LEU A 339 -2.23 13.72 -0.18
N VAL A 340 -3.18 14.58 -0.57
CA VAL A 340 -3.78 14.60 -1.91
C VAL A 340 -3.70 16.00 -2.52
N PHE A 341 -3.85 16.09 -3.84
CA PHE A 341 -3.89 17.36 -4.58
C PHE A 341 -4.77 17.22 -5.82
N GLU A 342 -5.07 18.35 -6.46
CA GLU A 342 -5.92 18.40 -7.65
C GLU A 342 -5.03 18.39 -8.90
N ALA A 343 -4.87 17.25 -9.58
CA ALA A 343 -4.04 17.22 -10.78
C ALA A 343 -4.65 18.06 -11.91
N ILE A 344 -3.88 18.93 -12.57
CA ILE A 344 -4.42 19.85 -13.61
C ILE A 344 -5.09 19.10 -14.78
N ASP A 345 -4.58 17.91 -15.12
CA ASP A 345 -5.11 17.10 -16.22
C ASP A 345 -6.21 16.12 -15.77
N SER A 346 -6.62 16.13 -14.49
CA SER A 346 -7.78 15.34 -14.00
C SER A 346 -9.13 16.06 -14.20
N LEU A 347 -9.14 17.17 -14.95
CA LEU A 347 -10.37 17.88 -15.32
C LEU A 347 -11.15 17.19 -16.44
N ASP A 348 -10.55 16.20 -17.11
CA ASP A 348 -11.27 15.29 -17.99
C ASP A 348 -11.89 14.18 -17.13
N GLU A 349 -13.20 14.31 -16.83
CA GLU A 349 -14.06 13.42 -16.01
C GLU A 349 -13.98 11.92 -16.40
N ASP A 350 -13.34 11.58 -17.52
CA ASP A 350 -13.18 10.22 -18.02
C ASP A 350 -11.84 9.56 -17.63
N THR A 351 -10.95 10.26 -16.91
CA THR A 351 -9.62 9.77 -16.51
C THR A 351 -9.39 9.70 -14.99
N ASP A 352 -10.48 9.56 -14.23
CA ASP A 352 -10.58 9.55 -12.75
C ASP A 352 -9.92 8.34 -12.05
N GLY A 353 -8.66 8.06 -12.40
CA GLY A 353 -7.81 7.18 -11.60
C GLY A 353 -7.42 7.89 -10.31
N ALA A 354 -8.03 7.51 -9.19
CA ALA A 354 -7.79 8.09 -7.86
C ALA A 354 -6.29 8.16 -7.48
N GLY A 355 -5.46 7.32 -8.09
CA GLY A 355 -4.01 7.32 -7.94
C GLY A 355 -3.33 8.66 -8.26
N ARG A 356 -3.71 9.34 -9.35
CA ARG A 356 -2.94 10.51 -9.81
C ARG A 356 -2.96 11.69 -8.82
N ASP A 357 -3.99 11.73 -8.00
CA ASP A 357 -4.24 12.77 -7.01
C ASP A 357 -3.46 12.55 -5.70
N TYR A 358 -2.69 11.47 -5.58
CA TYR A 358 -1.94 11.18 -4.35
C TYR A 358 -0.46 11.60 -4.48
N PHE A 359 0.07 12.18 -3.40
CA PHE A 359 1.49 12.49 -3.32
C PHE A 359 2.32 11.22 -3.03
N GLY A 360 3.00 10.68 -4.04
CA GLY A 360 3.80 9.45 -4.02
C GLY A 360 4.85 9.38 -5.15
N ASP A 361 5.32 8.19 -5.48
CA ASP A 361 6.27 7.95 -6.57
C ASP A 361 5.70 8.17 -7.98
N GLN A 362 4.37 8.15 -8.14
CA GLN A 362 3.73 8.40 -9.45
C GLN A 362 2.97 9.73 -9.54
N THR A 363 3.20 10.64 -8.59
CA THR A 363 2.62 11.99 -8.65
C THR A 363 2.96 12.67 -9.97
N ASP A 364 1.93 13.11 -10.68
CA ASP A 364 2.12 13.92 -11.88
C ASP A 364 2.08 15.41 -11.53
N LEU A 365 3.24 16.06 -11.62
CA LEU A 365 3.37 17.51 -11.44
C LEU A 365 3.62 18.26 -12.76
N ALA A 366 3.53 17.57 -13.90
CA ALA A 366 3.85 18.13 -15.20
C ALA A 366 2.92 19.29 -15.59
N GLY A 367 1.64 19.23 -15.19
CA GLY A 367 0.67 20.31 -15.36
C GLY A 367 1.11 21.63 -14.69
N TYR A 368 1.88 21.53 -13.60
CA TYR A 368 2.48 22.68 -12.90
C TYR A 368 3.86 23.08 -13.47
N GLY A 369 4.28 22.47 -14.58
CA GLY A 369 5.60 22.68 -15.18
C GLY A 369 6.75 22.01 -14.43
N ILE A 370 6.46 21.14 -13.46
CA ILE A 370 7.45 20.46 -12.64
C ILE A 370 7.65 19.05 -13.19
N ARG A 371 8.90 18.70 -13.49
CA ARG A 371 9.23 17.39 -14.06
C ARG A 371 10.02 16.56 -13.07
N SER A 372 9.71 15.27 -13.00
CA SER A 372 10.57 14.32 -12.32
C SER A 372 11.97 14.34 -12.93
N PRO A 373 13.04 14.17 -12.10
CA PRO A 373 14.39 13.96 -12.60
C PRO A 373 14.60 12.61 -13.32
N ARG A 374 13.63 11.69 -13.27
CA ARG A 374 13.74 10.36 -13.89
C ARG A 374 13.19 10.38 -15.32
N ASP A 375 13.83 9.59 -16.17
CA ASP A 375 13.47 9.47 -17.59
C ASP A 375 12.08 8.86 -17.81
N ASP A 376 11.58 8.08 -16.84
CA ASP A 376 10.23 7.48 -16.85
C ASP A 376 9.12 8.44 -16.37
N GLY A 377 9.47 9.69 -16.02
CA GLY A 377 8.54 10.68 -15.51
C GLY A 377 8.08 10.45 -14.06
N LYS A 378 8.50 9.36 -13.41
CA LYS A 378 8.10 9.00 -12.03
C LYS A 378 9.06 9.57 -11.01
N TRP A 379 8.62 9.81 -9.79
CA TRP A 379 9.47 10.21 -8.67
C TRP A 379 10.11 8.99 -7.99
N ASP A 380 11.18 9.21 -7.23
CA ASP A 380 11.77 8.14 -6.42
C ASP A 380 10.88 7.75 -5.22
N ASN A 381 10.06 8.69 -4.75
CA ASN A 381 9.15 8.57 -3.61
C ASN A 381 8.31 9.86 -3.45
N GLY A 382 7.28 9.81 -2.61
CA GLY A 382 6.42 10.95 -2.30
C GLY A 382 7.14 12.11 -1.62
N PHE A 383 8.21 11.87 -0.84
CA PHE A 383 8.99 12.95 -0.24
C PHE A 383 9.70 13.80 -1.30
N ALA A 384 10.22 13.15 -2.35
CA ALA A 384 10.88 13.83 -3.47
C ALA A 384 9.88 14.64 -4.29
N ALA A 385 8.69 14.09 -4.55
CA ALA A 385 7.62 14.79 -5.25
C ALA A 385 7.15 16.04 -4.48
N LEU A 386 6.84 15.90 -3.18
CA LEU A 386 6.43 17.02 -2.34
C LEU A 386 7.52 18.10 -2.25
N ARG A 387 8.78 17.70 -2.09
CA ARG A 387 9.90 18.65 -2.05
C ARG A 387 10.06 19.42 -3.37
N ALA A 388 9.95 18.74 -4.50
CA ALA A 388 10.07 19.38 -5.81
C ALA A 388 8.98 20.43 -6.03
N LEU A 389 7.74 20.14 -5.60
CA LEU A 389 6.65 21.12 -5.56
C LEU A 389 7.01 22.32 -4.69
N CYS A 390 7.49 22.11 -3.46
CA CYS A 390 7.79 23.22 -2.57
C CYS A 390 8.97 24.07 -3.06
N GLU A 391 9.95 23.46 -3.73
CA GLU A 391 11.09 24.15 -4.32
C GLU A 391 10.71 24.95 -5.57
N SER A 392 9.78 24.46 -6.40
CA SER A 392 9.32 25.19 -7.60
C SER A 392 8.58 26.48 -7.27
N TYR A 393 7.86 26.51 -6.15
CA TYR A 393 7.19 27.71 -5.62
C TYR A 393 8.06 28.53 -4.66
N GLU A 394 9.35 28.21 -4.53
CA GLU A 394 10.29 28.88 -3.62
C GLU A 394 9.84 28.88 -2.13
N LEU A 395 8.96 27.96 -1.73
CA LEU A 395 8.51 27.83 -0.34
C LEU A 395 9.60 27.23 0.55
N VAL A 396 10.52 26.49 -0.07
CA VAL A 396 11.64 25.81 0.55
C VAL A 396 12.90 26.20 -0.20
N HIS A 397 13.83 26.85 0.51
CA HIS A 397 15.10 27.28 -0.05
C HIS A 397 16.14 27.45 1.05
N GLY A 398 17.41 27.13 0.74
CA GLY A 398 18.52 27.24 1.69
C GLY A 398 18.22 26.51 3.01
N ASN A 399 18.08 27.27 4.10
CA ASN A 399 17.88 26.73 5.44
C ASN A 399 16.40 26.49 5.80
N LYS A 400 15.43 26.99 5.03
CA LYS A 400 14.01 26.72 5.28
C LYS A 400 13.68 25.34 4.72
N GLN A 401 13.51 24.36 5.62
CA GLN A 401 13.22 22.95 5.29
C GLN A 401 11.87 22.49 5.87
N HIS A 402 10.91 23.41 5.91
CA HIS A 402 9.55 23.17 6.39
C HIS A 402 8.57 24.11 5.70
N LEU A 403 7.31 23.69 5.67
CA LEU A 403 6.14 24.47 5.29
C LEU A 403 5.45 24.95 6.56
N ASP A 404 5.25 26.25 6.70
CA ASP A 404 4.43 26.82 7.76
C ASP A 404 2.95 26.98 7.31
N ALA A 405 2.09 27.46 8.21
CA ALA A 405 0.65 27.60 7.92
C ALA A 405 0.35 28.50 6.70
N ARG A 406 1.22 29.49 6.40
CA ARG A 406 1.04 30.36 5.24
C ARG A 406 1.43 29.62 3.95
N ASP A 407 2.52 28.87 3.98
CA ASP A 407 2.92 28.03 2.84
C ASP A 407 1.86 26.98 2.53
N LEU A 408 1.29 26.34 3.57
CA LEU A 408 0.22 25.36 3.44
C LEU A 408 -1.04 25.98 2.82
N ALA A 409 -1.48 27.14 3.32
CA ALA A 409 -2.63 27.86 2.75
C ALA A 409 -2.40 28.29 1.30
N PHE A 410 -1.16 28.59 0.92
CA PHE A 410 -0.81 28.86 -0.49
C PHE A 410 -0.95 27.60 -1.34
N LEU A 411 -0.38 26.47 -0.93
CA LEU A 411 -0.49 25.20 -1.68
C LEU A 411 -1.94 24.70 -1.76
N GLU A 412 -2.74 24.96 -0.73
CA GLU A 412 -4.17 24.69 -0.73
C GLU A 412 -4.92 25.45 -1.82
N ALA A 413 -4.53 26.69 -2.10
CA ALA A 413 -5.18 27.56 -3.07
C ALA A 413 -4.63 27.36 -4.49
N GLU A 414 -3.32 27.11 -4.62
CA GLU A 414 -2.62 27.06 -5.90
C GLU A 414 -2.69 25.69 -6.57
N VAL A 415 -2.58 24.62 -5.79
CA VAL A 415 -2.49 23.25 -6.32
C VAL A 415 -3.55 22.30 -5.73
N GLY A 416 -4.53 22.85 -5.01
CA GLY A 416 -5.57 22.05 -4.37
C GLY A 416 -5.04 21.07 -3.32
N LEU A 417 -3.87 21.34 -2.72
CA LEU A 417 -3.29 20.42 -1.73
C LEU A 417 -4.22 20.26 -0.53
N ARG A 418 -4.55 19.03 -0.14
CA ARG A 418 -5.49 18.71 0.95
C ARG A 418 -5.04 17.49 1.73
N MET A 419 -5.67 17.29 2.89
CA MET A 419 -5.56 16.08 3.70
C MET A 419 -6.85 15.28 3.57
N ARG A 420 -6.79 14.10 2.96
CA ARG A 420 -7.90 13.16 2.96
C ARG A 420 -7.93 12.37 4.27
N ILE A 421 -9.08 12.36 4.95
CA ILE A 421 -9.25 11.69 6.25
C ILE A 421 -10.30 10.57 6.17
N ASP A 422 -10.20 9.59 7.07
CA ASP A 422 -11.13 8.45 7.17
C ASP A 422 -11.05 7.45 5.99
N GLY A 423 -9.83 7.26 5.46
CA GLY A 423 -9.54 6.24 4.44
C GLY A 423 -9.20 6.83 3.08
N LEU A 424 -9.03 5.96 2.09
CA LEU A 424 -8.72 6.35 0.69
C LEU A 424 -9.92 6.96 -0.05
N PHE A 425 -11.14 6.58 0.35
CA PHE A 425 -12.42 7.20 -0.08
C PHE A 425 -12.92 8.24 0.93
N GLY A 426 -12.00 8.75 1.74
CA GLY A 426 -12.26 9.74 2.76
C GLY A 426 -12.66 11.10 2.22
N GLU A 427 -12.89 12.03 3.15
CA GLU A 427 -13.20 13.42 2.81
C GLU A 427 -11.92 14.28 2.81
N ASP A 428 -11.82 15.15 1.82
CA ASP A 428 -10.70 16.09 1.68
C ASP A 428 -10.91 17.30 2.59
N ARG A 429 -9.92 17.57 3.43
CA ARG A 429 -9.91 18.67 4.40
C ARG A 429 -8.71 19.58 4.18
N THR A 430 -8.89 20.85 4.51
CA THR A 430 -7.76 21.78 4.64
C THR A 430 -6.88 21.39 5.82
N PHE A 431 -5.60 21.74 5.75
CA PHE A 431 -4.63 21.62 6.85
C PHE A 431 -5.12 22.34 8.10
N ALA A 432 -5.77 23.51 7.96
CA ALA A 432 -6.34 24.24 9.08
C ALA A 432 -7.47 23.46 9.78
N GLU A 433 -8.37 22.84 9.03
CA GLU A 433 -9.46 22.01 9.57
C GLU A 433 -8.94 20.77 10.33
N VAL A 434 -7.87 20.14 9.83
CA VAL A 434 -7.22 19.02 10.53
C VAL A 434 -6.23 19.46 11.61
N GLY A 435 -6.05 20.78 11.80
CA GLY A 435 -5.17 21.36 12.81
C GLY A 435 -3.67 21.26 12.52
N ILE A 436 -3.28 21.01 11.26
CA ILE A 436 -1.89 20.99 10.81
C ILE A 436 -1.42 22.44 10.58
N SER A 437 -0.36 22.83 11.26
CA SER A 437 0.21 24.18 11.18
C SER A 437 1.62 24.20 10.58
N ARG A 438 2.27 23.03 10.43
CA ARG A 438 3.60 22.92 9.87
C ARG A 438 3.88 21.52 9.34
N ILE A 439 4.59 21.41 8.21
CA ILE A 439 5.16 20.15 7.70
C ILE A 439 6.67 20.31 7.56
N ASN A 440 7.45 19.53 8.31
CA ASN A 440 8.91 19.45 8.17
C ASN A 440 9.27 18.46 7.08
N LEU A 441 9.94 18.92 6.02
CA LEU A 441 10.26 18.10 4.86
C LEU A 441 11.42 17.14 5.07
N GLY A 442 12.02 17.04 6.26
CA GLY A 442 13.14 16.15 6.54
C GLY A 442 14.40 16.37 5.68
N ASP A 443 15.37 15.47 5.85
CA ASP A 443 16.63 15.45 5.11
C ASP A 443 16.49 14.59 3.84
N PRO A 444 16.54 15.17 2.62
CA PRO A 444 16.34 14.44 1.37
C PRO A 444 17.45 13.41 1.08
N THR A 445 18.57 13.47 1.80
CA THR A 445 19.68 12.50 1.66
C THR A 445 19.54 11.30 2.61
N LYS A 446 18.50 11.28 3.44
CA LYS A 446 18.25 10.29 4.49
C LYS A 446 16.86 9.68 4.37
N VAL A 447 16.52 9.28 3.15
CA VAL A 447 15.37 8.42 2.86
C VAL A 447 15.76 6.97 3.17
N GLN A 448 14.92 6.29 3.94
CA GLN A 448 15.04 4.86 4.22
C GLN A 448 14.86 4.08 2.91
N SER A 449 15.67 3.03 2.68
CA SER A 449 15.42 2.15 1.54
C SER A 449 14.14 1.35 1.77
N ILE A 450 13.38 1.10 0.71
CA ILE A 450 12.16 0.29 0.77
C ILE A 450 12.44 -1.17 1.24
N GLN A 451 13.66 -1.65 1.03
CA GLN A 451 14.11 -2.96 1.53
C GLN A 451 14.27 -3.00 3.06
N GLU A 452 14.55 -1.86 3.68
CA GLU A 452 14.72 -1.68 5.13
C GLU A 452 13.46 -1.12 5.80
N ALA A 453 12.48 -0.65 5.01
CA ALA A 453 11.20 -0.16 5.49
C ALA A 453 10.48 -1.23 6.34
N SER A 454 9.86 -0.79 7.43
CA SER A 454 9.08 -1.67 8.30
C SER A 454 7.84 -2.14 7.56
N THR A 455 7.55 -3.43 7.64
CA THR A 455 6.33 -4.03 7.10
C THR A 455 5.26 -4.11 8.18
N ASP A 456 4.04 -3.67 7.89
CA ASP A 456 2.89 -3.85 8.78
C ASP A 456 2.31 -5.27 8.67
N ARG A 457 1.25 -5.56 9.44
CA ARG A 457 0.63 -6.89 9.46
C ARG A 457 -0.08 -7.28 8.16
N PHE A 458 -0.33 -6.31 7.28
CA PHE A 458 -1.03 -6.49 6.01
C PHE A 458 -0.07 -6.54 4.82
N GLY A 459 1.25 -6.47 5.07
CA GLY A 459 2.28 -6.51 4.05
C GLY A 459 2.70 -5.14 3.53
N ASN A 460 2.04 -4.05 3.96
CA ASN A 460 2.39 -2.70 3.51
C ASN A 460 3.75 -2.29 4.09
N LYS A 461 4.54 -1.54 3.32
CA LYS A 461 5.83 -1.03 3.80
C LYS A 461 5.72 0.46 4.10
N LEU A 462 6.31 0.87 5.23
CA LEU A 462 6.36 2.27 5.65
C LEU A 462 7.78 2.80 5.49
N MET A 463 8.01 3.54 4.41
CA MET A 463 9.29 4.16 4.09
C MET A 463 9.37 5.56 4.73
N ARG A 464 10.42 5.79 5.52
CA ARG A 464 10.58 7.01 6.30
C ARG A 464 11.72 7.88 5.77
N GLN A 465 11.58 9.19 5.92
CA GLN A 465 12.66 10.14 5.73
C GLN A 465 13.04 10.77 7.08
N LYS A 466 14.35 10.88 7.36
CA LYS A 466 14.82 11.45 8.63
C LYS A 466 14.33 12.89 8.78
N GLY A 467 13.61 13.18 9.86
CA GLY A 467 13.06 14.52 10.13
C GLY A 467 11.79 14.86 9.36
N ALA A 468 11.20 13.90 8.64
CA ALA A 468 9.86 14.03 8.08
C ALA A 468 8.82 13.95 9.21
N THR A 469 8.39 15.12 9.66
CA THR A 469 7.39 15.29 10.72
C THR A 469 6.43 16.41 10.39
N PHE A 470 5.35 16.56 11.13
CA PHE A 470 4.41 17.66 11.00
C PHE A 470 3.88 18.05 12.37
N LEU A 471 3.42 19.29 12.52
CA LEU A 471 2.83 19.82 13.74
C LEU A 471 1.31 19.81 13.58
N VAL A 472 0.63 19.02 14.41
CA VAL A 472 -0.84 18.96 14.50
C VAL A 472 -1.29 19.34 15.90
N GLY A 473 -2.05 20.43 15.99
CA GLY A 473 -2.20 21.17 17.24
C GLY A 473 -0.82 21.59 17.76
N GLU A 474 -0.47 21.16 18.98
CA GLU A 474 0.83 21.43 19.60
C GLU A 474 1.77 20.22 19.56
N ARG A 475 1.43 19.16 18.83
CA ARG A 475 2.18 17.89 18.84
C ARG A 475 2.88 17.64 17.51
N GLU A 476 4.19 17.44 17.59
CA GLU A 476 4.97 16.98 16.45
C GLU A 476 4.80 15.48 16.24
N ARG A 477 4.53 15.05 15.01
CA ARG A 477 4.23 13.67 14.65
C ARG A 477 4.87 13.25 13.33
N PRO A 478 5.12 11.96 13.10
CA PRO A 478 5.74 11.49 11.86
C PRO A 478 4.72 11.36 10.73
N TYR A 479 5.20 11.53 9.51
CA TYR A 479 4.53 11.05 8.31
C TYR A 479 5.47 10.11 7.54
N ALA A 480 4.93 9.26 6.69
CA ALA A 480 5.71 8.30 5.90
C ALA A 480 5.11 8.11 4.53
N ASP A 481 5.91 7.55 3.64
CA ASP A 481 5.50 7.05 2.36
C ASP A 481 5.08 5.57 2.52
N ILE A 482 3.80 5.25 2.25
CA ILE A 482 3.26 3.89 2.38
C ILE A 482 3.24 3.19 1.03
N TRP A 483 3.83 2.00 0.97
CA TRP A 483 3.81 1.14 -0.19
C TRP A 483 2.79 0.03 0.07
N PHE A 484 1.63 0.13 -0.58
CA PHE A 484 0.55 -0.81 -0.38
C PHE A 484 0.90 -2.20 -0.90
N SER A 485 0.49 -3.23 -0.15
CA SER A 485 0.51 -4.61 -0.62
C SER A 485 -0.76 -4.90 -1.39
N VAL A 486 -0.65 -5.05 -2.71
CA VAL A 486 -1.76 -5.49 -3.55
C VAL A 486 -1.95 -6.98 -3.47
N THR A 487 -3.21 -7.33 -3.34
CA THR A 487 -3.66 -8.72 -3.18
C THR A 487 -4.35 -9.25 -4.43
N GLN A 488 -5.03 -8.37 -5.15
CA GLN A 488 -5.70 -8.68 -6.40
C GLN A 488 -5.76 -7.41 -7.25
N ARG A 489 -5.77 -7.54 -8.58
CA ARG A 489 -6.09 -6.45 -9.48
C ARG A 489 -7.34 -6.84 -10.25
N SER A 490 -8.39 -6.03 -10.22
CA SER A 490 -9.55 -6.26 -11.06
C SER A 490 -9.15 -6.06 -12.50
N ARG A 491 -9.70 -6.88 -13.38
CA ARG A 491 -9.62 -6.59 -14.82
C ARG A 491 -10.38 -5.29 -15.04
N ALA A 492 -9.81 -4.34 -15.78
CA ALA A 492 -10.53 -3.16 -16.24
C ALA A 492 -11.88 -3.64 -16.78
N GLU A 493 -12.96 -3.31 -16.09
CA GLU A 493 -14.28 -3.71 -16.51
C GLU A 493 -14.50 -2.92 -17.80
N LYS A 494 -14.30 -3.58 -18.95
CA LYS A 494 -14.51 -2.95 -20.25
C LYS A 494 -15.90 -2.32 -20.16
N PRO A 495 -16.05 -0.99 -20.27
CA PRO A 495 -17.33 -0.35 -20.04
C PRO A 495 -18.36 -1.10 -20.88
N ALA A 496 -19.41 -1.58 -20.22
CA ALA A 496 -20.44 -2.36 -20.89
C ALA A 496 -20.81 -1.61 -22.18
N PRO A 497 -20.80 -2.27 -23.35
CA PRO A 497 -21.06 -1.59 -24.61
C PRO A 497 -22.33 -0.77 -24.44
N ALA A 498 -22.23 0.55 -24.68
CA ALA A 498 -23.30 1.49 -24.45
C ALA A 498 -24.60 0.87 -24.98
N ARG A 499 -25.60 0.70 -24.10
CA ARG A 499 -26.88 0.13 -24.52
C ARG A 499 -27.35 0.94 -25.72
N PRO A 500 -27.64 0.31 -26.88
CA PRO A 500 -28.13 1.05 -28.03
C PRO A 500 -29.37 1.82 -27.56
N SER A 501 -29.32 3.14 -27.71
CA SER A 501 -30.43 4.02 -27.34
C SER A 501 -31.68 3.48 -28.01
N VAL A 502 -32.61 2.95 -27.20
CA VAL A 502 -33.92 2.56 -27.69
C VAL A 502 -34.59 3.85 -28.11
N VAL A 503 -34.57 4.12 -29.42
CA VAL A 503 -35.33 5.21 -30.03
C VAL A 503 -36.78 4.84 -29.84
N THR A 504 -37.42 5.38 -28.80
CA THR A 504 -38.86 5.30 -28.64
C THR A 504 -39.48 6.00 -29.85
N PRO A 505 -40.21 5.28 -30.73
CA PRO A 505 -40.87 5.94 -31.85
C PRO A 505 -41.89 6.94 -31.28
N ALA A 506 -41.82 8.17 -31.77
CA ALA A 506 -42.77 9.22 -31.42
C ALA A 506 -44.19 8.71 -31.68
N ALA A 507 -45.02 8.71 -30.63
CA ALA A 507 -46.44 8.43 -30.75
C ALA A 507 -47.06 9.43 -31.74
N ARG A 508 -47.75 8.91 -32.75
CA ARG A 508 -48.53 9.68 -33.73
C ARG A 508 -49.93 9.92 -33.21
#